data_AF-A0A2V5W156-F1
#
_entry.id   AF-A0A2V5W156-F1
#
_cell.length_a   1.000
_cell.length_b   1.000
_cell.length_c   1.000
_cell.angle_alpha   90.00
_cell.angle_beta   90.00
_cell.angle_gamma   90.00
#
_symmetry.space_group_name_H-M   'P 1'
#
loop_
_entity.id
_entity.type
_entity.pdbx_description
1 polymer ?
#
loop_
_entity_poly.entity_id
_entity_poly.type
_entity_poly.pdbx_seq_one_letter_code
_entity_poly.pdbx_strand_id
1 'polypeptide(L)'
;MKSKKICPVCKRPQEDERIVKCETCRVAFVSLAEGLRLLDRDQISALASAILRDWRVRVLWWTIPISIVAGVTVASVFLEWKAGKAVREEVDKLKLSASNQVVAVYSSATNQIAAKFQLFAQDASNQISSAYSAVTNQIAAEFQTPRIQQTVESVARGEAKSILEAEVRPAVDSFRTDAQFQRLATRARAYDFKAYQALLELEKQTNDLAGDAQRVVTEIDRTLERDRSGSAFRRFAIVSGTNVYGGPFTPDELASLFWATQQDKSSPNREGFVNAIHELKQPMFLNGLMQFLTNETDLTVADRLTLAISDLAKQDFHPHDIERIIRWWQSHENRFTNWPLSELSQGFEHFETLRYPEAANSFEQVLKLDGAADMSRAFTIVCYWELGKTNEAATLAREFKDSASRWSQWATAKSELESGSISNATLRLAGIRTNFPIMSPFLKEGSPVWRKVDWPLFNKLTVTTKP
;
A
#
# COMPACT_ATOMS: atom_id res chain seq x y z
N MET A 1 -1.97 30.45 15.63
CA MET A 1 -3.16 30.87 16.43
C MET A 1 -2.76 30.83 17.90
N LYS A 2 -2.89 31.94 18.65
CA LYS A 2 -2.55 31.99 20.08
C LYS A 2 -3.59 31.20 20.88
N SER A 3 -3.17 30.37 21.84
CA SER A 3 -4.07 29.48 22.58
C SER A 3 -4.85 30.28 23.65
N LYS A 4 -6.15 30.51 23.44
CA LYS A 4 -7.01 31.13 24.46
C LYS A 4 -7.24 30.14 25.62
N LYS A 5 -7.07 30.60 26.86
CA LYS A 5 -7.30 29.82 28.09
C LYS A 5 -8.62 30.26 28.74
N ILE A 6 -9.31 29.37 29.46
CA ILE A 6 -10.59 29.67 30.12
C ILE A 6 -10.63 29.16 31.56
N CYS A 7 -11.25 29.93 32.48
CA CYS A 7 -11.34 29.50 33.86
C CYS A 7 -12.34 28.35 33.96
N PRO A 8 -12.00 27.19 34.55
CA PRO A 8 -12.93 26.06 34.61
C PRO A 8 -14.12 26.32 35.53
N VAL A 9 -14.05 27.31 36.43
CA VAL A 9 -15.10 27.62 37.41
C VAL A 9 -16.01 28.75 36.92
N CYS A 10 -15.50 29.98 36.77
CA CYS A 10 -16.34 31.12 36.32
C CYS A 10 -16.46 31.29 34.80
N LYS A 11 -15.79 30.43 34.03
CA LYS A 11 -15.86 30.39 32.55
C LYS A 11 -15.47 31.70 31.84
N ARG A 12 -14.75 32.62 32.51
CA ARG A 12 -14.20 33.82 31.87
C ARG A 12 -12.98 33.45 31.01
N PRO A 13 -12.94 33.88 29.73
CA PRO A 13 -11.78 33.70 28.88
C PRO A 13 -10.64 34.64 29.32
N GLN A 14 -9.41 34.17 29.23
CA GLN A 14 -8.21 34.94 29.54
C GLN A 14 -7.29 35.01 28.33
N GLU A 15 -7.00 36.24 27.90
CA GLU A 15 -6.17 36.51 26.73
C GLU A 15 -4.69 36.71 27.07
N ASP A 16 -4.37 37.06 28.33
CA ASP A 16 -3.00 37.19 28.80
C ASP A 16 -2.42 35.84 29.24
N GLU A 17 -1.41 35.35 28.52
CA GLU A 17 -0.75 34.06 28.77
C GLU A 17 0.03 34.01 30.09
N ARG A 18 0.43 35.17 30.64
CA ARG A 18 1.21 35.27 31.88
C ARG A 18 0.37 35.02 33.12
N ILE A 19 -0.95 35.16 33.01
CA ILE A 19 -1.87 34.99 34.13
C ILE A 19 -2.29 33.52 34.20
N VAL A 20 -1.75 32.83 35.21
CA VAL A 20 -1.88 31.36 35.35
C VAL A 20 -3.13 30.95 36.14
N LYS A 21 -3.71 31.87 36.92
CA LYS A 21 -4.87 31.62 37.80
C LYS A 21 -5.91 32.73 37.66
N CYS A 22 -7.18 32.35 37.74
CA CYS A 22 -8.28 33.31 37.69
C CYS A 22 -8.31 34.15 38.98
N GLU A 23 -8.30 35.47 38.86
CA GLU A 23 -8.29 36.38 40.02
C GLU A 23 -9.53 36.23 40.90
N THR A 24 -10.67 35.90 40.30
CA THR A 24 -11.95 35.74 41.02
C THR A 24 -12.07 34.37 41.67
N CYS A 25 -11.72 33.29 40.95
CA CYS A 25 -11.95 31.92 41.43
C CYS A 25 -10.70 31.24 42.01
N ARG A 26 -9.54 31.88 41.90
CA ARG A 26 -8.22 31.40 42.32
C ARG A 26 -7.78 30.03 41.78
N VAL A 27 -8.52 29.49 40.80
CA VAL A 27 -8.20 28.23 40.11
C VAL A 27 -7.38 28.46 38.83
N ALA A 28 -6.57 27.48 38.45
CA ALA A 28 -5.75 27.54 37.25
C ALA A 28 -6.61 27.52 35.97
N PHE A 29 -6.18 28.26 34.96
CA PHE A 29 -6.85 28.27 33.65
C PHE A 29 -6.57 26.96 32.89
N VAL A 30 -7.60 26.42 32.23
CA VAL A 30 -7.49 25.24 31.36
C VAL A 30 -7.54 25.65 29.89
N SER A 31 -7.03 24.79 29.01
CA SER A 31 -7.09 25.04 27.56
C SER A 31 -8.55 25.06 27.08
N LEU A 32 -8.86 25.88 26.06
CA LEU A 32 -10.23 25.97 25.52
C LEU A 32 -10.77 24.60 25.05
N ALA A 33 -9.88 23.75 24.50
CA ALA A 33 -10.22 22.40 24.06
C ALA A 33 -10.62 21.47 25.22
N GLU A 34 -10.00 21.61 26.40
CA GLU A 34 -10.40 20.87 27.61
C GLU A 34 -11.63 21.47 28.28
N GLY A 35 -11.78 22.80 28.27
CA GLY A 35 -12.98 23.47 28.79
C GLY A 35 -14.26 23.11 28.03
N LEU A 36 -14.15 22.83 26.72
CA LEU A 36 -15.26 22.41 25.86
C LEU A 36 -15.75 20.99 26.13
N ARG A 37 -14.92 20.11 26.71
CA ARG A 37 -15.31 18.73 27.07
C ARG A 37 -16.20 18.65 28.32
N LEU A 38 -16.36 19.76 29.04
CA LEU A 38 -17.11 19.85 30.30
C LEU A 38 -18.48 20.55 30.14
N LEU A 39 -18.94 20.79 28.90
CA LEU A 39 -20.19 21.48 28.59
C LEU A 39 -21.29 20.47 28.22
N ASP A 40 -22.45 20.63 28.85
CA ASP A 40 -23.64 19.82 28.59
C ASP A 40 -24.33 20.25 27.28
N ARG A 41 -25.06 19.33 26.64
CA ARG A 41 -25.63 19.44 25.29
C ARG A 41 -26.58 20.64 25.15
N ASP A 42 -27.32 20.95 26.21
CA ASP A 42 -28.25 22.08 26.24
C ASP A 42 -27.53 23.43 26.28
N GLN A 43 -26.33 23.49 26.87
CA GLN A 43 -25.53 24.72 26.96
C GLN A 43 -24.80 25.04 25.64
N ILE A 44 -24.51 24.00 24.83
CA ILE A 44 -23.98 24.17 23.47
C ILE A 44 -25.01 24.87 22.57
N SER A 45 -26.30 24.55 22.74
CA SER A 45 -27.39 25.18 21.99
C SER A 45 -27.55 26.67 22.36
N ALA A 46 -27.42 27.01 23.64
CA ALA A 46 -27.51 28.38 24.13
C ALA A 46 -26.33 29.24 23.63
N LEU A 47 -25.11 28.68 23.63
CA LEU A 47 -23.92 29.37 23.11
C LEU A 47 -24.00 29.57 21.58
N ALA A 48 -24.52 28.58 20.84
CA ALA A 48 -24.75 28.70 19.41
C ALA A 48 -25.77 29.80 19.08
N SER A 49 -26.85 29.91 19.88
CA SER A 49 -27.87 30.96 19.69
C SER A 49 -27.36 32.38 19.99
N ALA A 50 -26.43 32.53 20.93
CA ALA A 50 -25.81 33.81 21.27
C ALA A 50 -24.82 34.28 20.19
N ILE A 51 -24.09 33.35 19.58
CA ILE A 51 -23.14 33.63 18.49
C ILE A 51 -23.88 34.02 17.19
N LEU A 52 -25.04 33.40 16.92
CA LEU A 52 -25.87 33.70 15.74
C LEU A 52 -26.60 35.05 15.80
N ARG A 53 -26.59 35.74 16.95
CA ARG A 53 -27.24 37.05 17.13
C ARG A 53 -26.30 38.23 16.83
N ASP A 54 -25.02 37.96 16.57
CA ASP A 54 -24.04 39.00 16.25
C ASP A 54 -24.23 39.52 14.81
N TRP A 55 -24.29 40.84 14.66
CA TRP A 55 -24.60 41.52 13.38
C TRP A 55 -23.54 41.25 12.31
N ARG A 56 -22.31 40.90 12.71
CA ARG A 56 -21.21 40.48 11.82
C ARG A 56 -21.50 39.15 11.12
N VAL A 57 -22.30 38.27 11.73
CA VAL A 57 -22.74 37.01 11.12
C VAL A 57 -23.83 37.27 10.07
N ARG A 58 -24.71 38.25 10.30
CA ARG A 58 -25.75 38.63 9.31
C ARG A 58 -25.16 39.23 8.03
N VAL A 59 -24.08 40.00 8.12
CA VAL A 59 -23.39 40.53 6.92
C VAL A 59 -22.76 39.39 6.10
N LEU A 60 -22.23 38.36 6.75
CA LEU A 60 -21.70 37.18 6.07
C LEU A 60 -22.79 36.40 5.30
N TRP A 61 -23.99 36.27 5.86
CA TRP A 61 -25.10 35.54 5.22
C TRP A 61 -25.69 36.25 3.99
N TRP A 62 -25.57 37.58 3.89
CA TRP A 62 -26.05 38.34 2.71
C TRP A 62 -25.03 38.38 1.57
N THR A 63 -23.74 38.18 1.82
CA THR A 63 -22.71 38.10 0.78
C THR A 63 -22.56 36.71 0.14
N ILE A 64 -23.18 35.69 0.76
CA ILE A 64 -23.07 34.30 0.37
C ILE A 64 -23.88 33.93 -0.91
N PRO A 65 -25.06 34.50 -1.25
CA PRO A 65 -25.79 34.07 -2.45
C PRO A 65 -25.12 34.46 -3.77
N ILE A 66 -24.24 35.47 -3.80
CA ILE A 66 -23.64 36.00 -5.04
C ILE A 66 -22.29 35.31 -5.37
N SER A 67 -21.63 34.69 -4.39
CA SER A 67 -20.35 33.99 -4.58
C SER A 67 -20.47 32.45 -4.63
N ILE A 68 -21.65 31.89 -4.36
CA ILE A 68 -21.85 30.45 -4.18
C ILE A 68 -21.86 29.61 -5.47
N VAL A 69 -22.16 30.17 -6.64
CA VAL A 69 -22.40 29.32 -7.83
C VAL A 69 -21.10 28.80 -8.48
N ALA A 70 -19.93 29.38 -8.19
CA ALA A 70 -18.65 28.94 -8.78
C ALA A 70 -17.58 28.47 -7.77
N GLY A 71 -17.64 28.90 -6.50
CA GLY A 71 -16.56 28.64 -5.53
C GLY A 71 -16.77 27.43 -4.61
N VAL A 72 -18.01 27.03 -4.34
CA VAL A 72 -18.31 26.05 -3.27
C VAL A 72 -17.98 24.61 -3.68
N THR A 73 -18.09 24.22 -4.95
CA THR A 73 -17.76 22.84 -5.36
C THR A 73 -16.26 22.54 -5.33
N VAL A 74 -15.40 23.52 -5.62
CA VAL A 74 -13.95 23.31 -5.60
C VAL A 74 -13.39 23.42 -4.18
N ALA A 75 -13.88 24.35 -3.36
CA ALA A 75 -13.38 24.53 -2.00
C ALA A 75 -13.85 23.45 -1.02
N SER A 76 -15.09 22.93 -1.15
CA SER A 76 -15.56 21.81 -0.32
C SER A 76 -14.85 20.51 -0.68
N VAL A 77 -14.66 20.22 -1.98
CA VAL A 77 -13.87 19.08 -2.45
C VAL A 77 -12.40 19.21 -2.03
N PHE A 78 -11.82 20.41 -2.07
CA PHE A 78 -10.42 20.62 -1.68
C PHE A 78 -10.20 20.56 -0.16
N LEU A 79 -11.16 21.02 0.65
CA LEU A 79 -11.11 20.93 2.11
C LEU A 79 -11.42 19.51 2.61
N GLU A 80 -12.37 18.80 2.02
CA GLU A 80 -12.62 17.37 2.29
C GLU A 80 -11.47 16.48 1.81
N TRP A 81 -10.80 16.84 0.70
CA TRP A 81 -9.60 16.15 0.23
C TRP A 81 -8.39 16.42 1.13
N LYS A 82 -8.13 17.67 1.56
CA LYS A 82 -7.02 17.96 2.48
C LYS A 82 -7.24 17.39 3.89
N ALA A 83 -8.45 17.50 4.44
CA ALA A 83 -8.78 16.92 5.73
C ALA A 83 -8.83 15.39 5.66
N GLY A 84 -9.38 14.83 4.58
CA GLY A 84 -9.42 13.39 4.34
C GLY A 84 -8.04 12.78 4.07
N LYS A 85 -7.12 13.51 3.42
CA LYS A 85 -5.74 13.04 3.16
C LYS A 85 -4.87 13.14 4.40
N ALA A 86 -4.99 14.21 5.20
CA ALA A 86 -4.26 14.33 6.47
C ALA A 86 -4.74 13.32 7.52
N VAL A 87 -6.06 13.11 7.64
CA VAL A 87 -6.62 12.09 8.54
C VAL A 87 -6.34 10.69 8.02
N ARG A 88 -6.40 10.41 6.71
CA ARG A 88 -6.01 9.11 6.16
C ARG A 88 -4.51 8.86 6.22
N GLU A 89 -3.65 9.86 6.03
CA GLU A 89 -2.21 9.70 6.24
C GLU A 89 -1.89 9.47 7.71
N GLU A 90 -2.52 10.17 8.65
CA GLU A 90 -2.31 9.94 10.08
C GLU A 90 -2.91 8.60 10.52
N VAL A 91 -4.06 8.17 9.99
CA VAL A 91 -4.67 6.86 10.28
C VAL A 91 -3.93 5.73 9.58
N ASP A 92 -3.45 5.90 8.35
CA ASP A 92 -2.62 4.91 7.65
C ASP A 92 -1.22 4.89 8.24
N LYS A 93 -0.63 6.02 8.69
CA LYS A 93 0.60 6.02 9.49
C LYS A 93 0.38 5.42 10.87
N LEU A 94 -0.75 5.65 11.54
CA LEU A 94 -1.10 4.97 12.78
C LEU A 94 -1.38 3.49 12.54
N LYS A 95 -2.00 3.08 11.44
CA LYS A 95 -2.25 1.67 11.12
C LYS A 95 -0.99 0.96 10.66
N LEU A 96 -0.13 1.59 9.89
CA LEU A 96 1.12 1.01 9.39
C LEU A 96 2.21 1.07 10.45
N SER A 97 2.25 2.13 11.28
CA SER A 97 3.14 2.18 12.45
C SER A 97 2.60 1.34 13.59
N ALA A 98 1.30 1.36 13.93
CA ALA A 98 0.78 0.42 14.93
C ALA A 98 0.82 -1.01 14.40
N SER A 99 0.53 -1.32 13.14
CA SER A 99 0.65 -2.69 12.63
C SER A 99 2.11 -3.12 12.51
N ASN A 100 3.02 -2.35 11.91
CA ASN A 100 4.42 -2.78 11.83
C ASN A 100 5.12 -2.77 13.19
N GLN A 101 4.78 -1.86 14.09
CA GLN A 101 5.40 -1.75 15.41
C GLN A 101 4.74 -2.71 16.41
N VAL A 102 3.42 -2.96 16.35
CA VAL A 102 2.77 -4.06 17.09
C VAL A 102 3.19 -5.40 16.51
N VAL A 103 3.27 -5.61 15.20
CA VAL A 103 3.76 -6.86 14.60
C VAL A 103 5.24 -7.05 14.90
N ALA A 104 6.09 -6.03 14.85
CA ALA A 104 7.51 -6.16 15.21
C ALA A 104 7.70 -6.35 16.73
N VAL A 105 6.99 -5.60 17.57
CA VAL A 105 7.07 -5.75 19.04
C VAL A 105 6.43 -7.06 19.49
N TYR A 106 5.32 -7.47 18.89
CA TYR A 106 4.62 -8.70 19.22
C TYR A 106 5.32 -9.93 18.63
N SER A 107 5.87 -9.88 17.41
CA SER A 107 6.71 -10.97 16.88
C SER A 107 8.04 -11.06 17.60
N SER A 108 8.67 -9.93 17.96
CA SER A 108 9.87 -9.90 18.81
C SER A 108 9.55 -10.44 20.21
N ALA A 109 8.44 -10.02 20.83
CA ALA A 109 7.99 -10.53 22.11
C ALA A 109 7.65 -12.02 22.00
N THR A 110 6.98 -12.47 20.94
CA THR A 110 6.61 -13.87 20.73
C THR A 110 7.82 -14.74 20.43
N ASN A 111 8.83 -14.23 19.70
CA ASN A 111 10.10 -14.91 19.46
C ASN A 111 10.98 -14.94 20.71
N GLN A 112 11.02 -13.87 21.49
CA GLN A 112 11.68 -13.84 22.80
C GLN A 112 10.98 -14.78 23.79
N ILE A 113 9.65 -14.81 23.80
CA ILE A 113 8.86 -15.76 24.57
C ILE A 113 9.18 -17.17 24.08
N ALA A 114 9.27 -17.43 22.76
CA ALA A 114 9.68 -18.74 22.20
C ALA A 114 11.06 -19.17 22.71
N ALA A 115 12.04 -18.28 22.63
CA ALA A 115 13.41 -18.56 23.03
C ALA A 115 13.50 -18.78 24.54
N LYS A 116 12.82 -17.93 25.33
CA LYS A 116 12.67 -18.12 26.78
C LYS A 116 11.91 -19.39 27.13
N PHE A 117 10.98 -19.84 26.29
CA PHE A 117 10.24 -21.08 26.47
C PHE A 117 11.04 -22.31 26.05
N GLN A 118 11.89 -22.23 25.03
CA GLN A 118 12.85 -23.30 24.74
C GLN A 118 13.85 -23.43 25.88
N LEU A 119 14.36 -22.31 26.39
CA LEU A 119 15.20 -22.29 27.58
C LEU A 119 14.45 -22.79 28.80
N PHE A 120 13.18 -22.41 29.02
CA PHE A 120 12.37 -22.90 30.12
C PHE A 120 12.03 -24.38 29.98
N ALA A 121 11.74 -24.89 28.78
CA ALA A 121 11.48 -26.31 28.55
C ALA A 121 12.75 -27.13 28.77
N GLN A 122 13.90 -26.61 28.35
CA GLN A 122 15.20 -27.22 28.58
C GLN A 122 15.59 -27.16 30.06
N ASP A 123 15.33 -26.04 30.74
CA ASP A 123 15.62 -25.85 32.16
C ASP A 123 14.64 -26.63 33.04
N ALA A 124 13.36 -26.70 32.68
CA ALA A 124 12.39 -27.58 33.31
C ALA A 124 12.78 -29.04 33.10
N SER A 125 13.23 -29.44 31.90
CA SER A 125 13.76 -30.79 31.68
C SER A 125 15.00 -31.07 32.54
N ASN A 126 15.90 -30.09 32.70
CA ASN A 126 17.11 -30.21 33.52
C ASN A 126 16.79 -30.20 35.02
N GLN A 127 15.87 -29.35 35.47
CA GLN A 127 15.39 -29.27 36.85
C GLN A 127 14.56 -30.49 37.21
N ILE A 128 13.77 -31.04 36.30
CA ILE A 128 13.08 -32.32 36.46
C ILE A 128 14.12 -33.43 36.61
N SER A 129 15.17 -33.45 35.79
CA SER A 129 16.29 -34.42 35.93
C SER A 129 17.06 -34.25 37.25
N SER A 130 17.23 -33.02 37.71
CA SER A 130 17.91 -32.69 38.98
C SER A 130 17.05 -33.00 40.20
N ALA A 131 15.77 -32.63 40.20
CA ALA A 131 14.79 -32.97 41.22
C ALA A 131 14.53 -34.49 41.27
N TYR A 132 14.54 -35.15 40.12
CA TYR A 132 14.56 -36.61 40.00
C TYR A 132 15.77 -37.19 40.74
N SER A 133 16.96 -36.63 40.57
CA SER A 133 18.16 -37.05 41.29
C SER A 133 18.05 -36.78 42.80
N ALA A 134 17.53 -35.62 43.20
CA ALA A 134 17.43 -35.19 44.59
C ALA A 134 16.36 -35.96 45.39
N VAL A 135 15.16 -36.14 44.84
CA VAL A 135 14.06 -36.92 45.46
C VAL A 135 14.46 -38.39 45.57
N THR A 136 15.10 -38.93 44.53
CA THR A 136 15.62 -40.31 44.55
C THR A 136 16.65 -40.51 45.66
N ASN A 137 17.60 -39.57 45.80
CA ASN A 137 18.63 -39.62 46.85
C ASN A 137 18.06 -39.38 48.26
N GLN A 138 17.04 -38.53 48.41
CA GLN A 138 16.43 -38.22 49.70
C GLN A 138 15.50 -39.32 50.20
N ILE A 139 14.73 -39.95 49.31
CA ILE A 139 13.94 -41.14 49.63
C ILE A 139 14.87 -42.31 49.93
N ALA A 140 16.00 -42.43 49.22
CA ALA A 140 16.99 -43.44 49.57
C ALA A 140 17.51 -43.24 51.00
N ALA A 141 17.83 -42.01 51.42
CA ALA A 141 18.34 -41.72 52.76
C ALA A 141 17.38 -42.10 53.92
N GLU A 142 16.06 -42.13 53.71
CA GLU A 142 15.04 -42.45 54.72
C GLU A 142 14.86 -43.97 54.97
N PHE A 143 15.34 -44.85 54.09
CA PHE A 143 15.20 -46.31 54.24
C PHE A 143 16.54 -46.99 54.52
N GLN A 144 16.76 -47.45 55.76
CA GLN A 144 18.05 -48.06 56.19
C GLN A 144 18.33 -49.47 55.63
N THR A 145 17.39 -50.08 54.89
CA THR A 145 17.55 -51.43 54.32
C THR A 145 17.74 -51.35 52.79
N PRO A 146 18.89 -51.79 52.23
CA PRO A 146 19.25 -51.58 50.82
C PRO A 146 18.22 -52.07 49.80
N ARG A 147 17.49 -53.14 50.14
CA ARG A 147 16.47 -53.75 49.28
C ARG A 147 15.19 -52.92 49.17
N ILE A 148 14.84 -52.19 50.24
CA ILE A 148 13.66 -51.32 50.29
C ILE A 148 13.97 -50.01 49.56
N GLN A 149 15.18 -49.45 49.77
CA GLN A 149 15.74 -48.32 49.00
C GLN A 149 15.59 -48.50 47.49
N GLN A 150 16.14 -49.59 46.94
CA GLN A 150 16.10 -49.86 45.50
C GLN A 150 14.67 -50.06 44.96
N THR A 151 13.79 -50.65 45.77
CA THR A 151 12.40 -50.89 45.38
C THR A 151 11.61 -49.59 45.34
N VAL A 152 11.73 -48.74 46.36
CA VAL A 152 11.04 -47.43 46.40
C VAL A 152 11.59 -46.50 45.33
N GLU A 153 12.91 -46.45 45.12
CA GLU A 153 13.54 -45.71 44.01
C GLU A 153 13.04 -46.20 42.64
N SER A 154 12.93 -47.51 42.44
CA SER A 154 12.42 -48.08 41.19
C SER A 154 10.94 -47.77 40.96
N VAL A 155 10.12 -47.78 42.01
CA VAL A 155 8.69 -47.46 41.93
C VAL A 155 8.49 -45.96 41.68
N ALA A 156 9.17 -45.09 42.43
CA ALA A 156 9.13 -43.64 42.21
C ALA A 156 9.63 -43.25 40.80
N ARG A 157 10.68 -43.92 40.30
CA ARG A 157 11.17 -43.76 38.93
C ARG A 157 10.15 -44.19 37.89
N GLY A 158 9.48 -45.32 38.11
CA GLY A 158 8.43 -45.83 37.22
C GLY A 158 7.22 -44.89 37.16
N GLU A 159 6.77 -44.42 38.31
CA GLU A 159 5.57 -43.59 38.45
C GLU A 159 5.81 -42.15 37.96
N ALA A 160 6.96 -41.55 38.26
CA ALA A 160 7.34 -40.25 37.71
C ALA A 160 7.52 -40.27 36.18
N LYS A 161 8.13 -41.34 35.65
CA LYS A 161 8.24 -41.53 34.19
C LYS A 161 6.85 -41.67 33.56
N SER A 162 5.97 -42.44 34.19
CA SER A 162 4.58 -42.62 33.74
C SER A 162 3.83 -41.28 33.67
N ILE A 163 3.92 -40.44 34.71
CA ILE A 163 3.27 -39.12 34.73
C ILE A 163 3.86 -38.19 33.66
N LEU A 164 5.18 -38.18 33.49
CA LEU A 164 5.83 -37.34 32.48
C LEU A 164 5.45 -37.75 31.05
N GLU A 165 5.39 -39.05 30.76
CA GLU A 165 5.06 -39.57 29.44
C GLU A 165 3.55 -39.49 29.15
N ALA A 166 2.71 -39.70 30.15
CA ALA A 166 1.26 -39.72 29.98
C ALA A 166 0.59 -38.33 30.08
N GLU A 167 1.14 -37.41 30.89
CA GLU A 167 0.47 -36.14 31.19
C GLU A 167 1.28 -34.93 30.72
N VAL A 168 2.56 -34.83 31.13
CA VAL A 168 3.35 -33.61 30.90
C VAL A 168 3.76 -33.48 29.43
N ARG A 169 4.24 -34.56 28.81
CA ARG A 169 4.68 -34.53 27.41
C ARG A 169 3.54 -34.21 26.44
N PRO A 170 2.35 -34.86 26.51
CA PRO A 170 1.22 -34.49 25.67
C PRO A 170 0.75 -33.05 25.88
N ALA A 171 0.75 -32.55 27.13
CA ALA A 171 0.36 -31.16 27.41
C ALA A 171 1.35 -30.14 26.81
N VAL A 172 2.66 -30.41 26.89
CA VAL A 172 3.69 -29.56 26.27
C VAL A 172 3.60 -29.59 24.74
N ASP A 173 3.38 -30.77 24.15
CA ASP A 173 3.23 -30.92 22.70
C ASP A 173 1.96 -30.23 22.18
N SER A 174 0.84 -30.33 22.91
CA SER A 174 -0.40 -29.59 22.63
C SER A 174 -0.17 -28.08 22.68
N PHE A 175 0.41 -27.57 23.78
CA PHE A 175 0.67 -26.13 23.94
C PHE A 175 1.61 -25.58 22.85
N ARG A 176 2.63 -26.36 22.46
CA ARG A 176 3.54 -25.99 21.37
C ARG A 176 2.78 -25.87 20.04
N THR A 177 1.90 -26.82 19.76
CA THR A 177 1.07 -26.86 18.55
C THR A 177 0.13 -25.66 18.51
N ASP A 178 -0.53 -25.34 19.62
CA ASP A 178 -1.38 -24.16 19.76
C ASP A 178 -0.59 -22.86 19.57
N ALA A 179 0.58 -22.75 20.18
CA ALA A 179 1.44 -21.56 20.05
C ALA A 179 1.92 -21.36 18.60
N GLN A 180 2.21 -22.44 17.87
CA GLN A 180 2.55 -22.39 16.45
C GLN A 180 1.35 -21.94 15.60
N PHE A 181 0.17 -22.48 15.87
CA PHE A 181 -1.06 -22.05 15.21
C PHE A 181 -1.36 -20.56 15.46
N GLN A 182 -1.26 -20.08 16.69
CA GLN A 182 -1.50 -18.66 17.01
C GLN A 182 -0.54 -17.71 16.29
N ARG A 183 0.73 -18.09 16.13
CA ARG A 183 1.70 -17.31 15.32
C ARG A 183 1.29 -17.26 13.87
N LEU A 184 0.87 -18.40 13.32
CA LEU A 184 0.43 -18.50 11.94
C LEU A 184 -0.81 -17.63 11.70
N ALA A 185 -1.83 -17.77 12.56
CA ALA A 185 -3.04 -16.97 12.54
C ALA A 185 -2.75 -15.47 12.66
N THR A 186 -1.83 -15.08 13.54
CA THR A 186 -1.42 -13.68 13.70
C THR A 186 -0.75 -13.12 12.45
N ARG A 187 0.17 -13.86 11.84
CA ARG A 187 0.81 -13.45 10.59
C ARG A 187 -0.19 -13.31 9.45
N ALA A 188 -1.11 -14.27 9.31
CA ALA A 188 -2.15 -14.21 8.28
C ALA A 188 -3.09 -13.00 8.47
N ARG A 189 -3.48 -12.68 9.72
CA ARG A 189 -4.24 -11.47 10.05
C ARG A 189 -3.46 -10.17 9.76
N ALA A 190 -2.13 -10.24 9.78
CA ALA A 190 -1.26 -9.15 9.35
C ALA A 190 -1.03 -9.15 7.82
N TYR A 191 -1.86 -9.87 7.06
CA TYR A 191 -1.80 -9.97 5.59
C TYR A 191 -0.52 -10.61 5.05
N ASP A 192 0.15 -11.45 5.85
CA ASP A 192 1.23 -12.31 5.33
C ASP A 192 0.62 -13.43 4.48
N PHE A 193 0.91 -13.38 3.19
CA PHE A 193 0.29 -14.28 2.22
C PHE A 193 0.65 -15.74 2.44
N LYS A 194 1.93 -16.03 2.77
CA LYS A 194 2.37 -17.41 3.00
C LYS A 194 1.76 -17.99 4.27
N ALA A 195 1.58 -17.16 5.29
CA ALA A 195 0.90 -17.58 6.51
C ALA A 195 -0.57 -17.93 6.23
N TYR A 196 -1.25 -17.12 5.41
CA TYR A 196 -2.62 -17.39 4.98
C TYR A 196 -2.74 -18.69 4.17
N GLN A 197 -1.84 -18.94 3.21
CA GLN A 197 -1.81 -20.22 2.46
C GLN A 197 -1.66 -21.44 3.38
N ALA A 198 -0.79 -21.35 4.39
CA ALA A 198 -0.63 -22.44 5.34
C ALA A 198 -1.87 -22.66 6.22
N LEU A 199 -2.68 -21.63 6.50
CA LEU A 199 -3.98 -21.81 7.15
C LEU A 199 -4.98 -22.53 6.24
N LEU A 200 -5.00 -22.21 4.93
CA LEU A 200 -5.84 -22.93 3.96
C LEU A 200 -5.49 -24.43 3.90
N GLU A 201 -4.21 -24.78 4.00
CA GLU A 201 -3.80 -26.19 4.06
C GLU A 201 -4.18 -26.87 5.39
N LEU A 202 -4.15 -26.14 6.51
CA LEU A 202 -4.58 -26.66 7.81
C LEU A 202 -6.10 -26.88 7.86
N GLU A 203 -6.90 -26.00 7.25
CA GLU A 203 -8.36 -26.15 7.17
C GLU A 203 -8.78 -27.45 6.46
N LYS A 204 -7.98 -27.95 5.51
CA LYS A 204 -8.24 -29.20 4.80
C LYS A 204 -8.01 -30.46 5.65
N GLN A 205 -7.41 -30.34 6.83
CA GLN A 205 -7.07 -31.46 7.70
C GLN A 205 -8.27 -31.86 8.57
N THR A 206 -8.16 -33.00 9.26
CA THR A 206 -9.22 -33.52 10.16
C THR A 206 -8.87 -33.39 11.64
N ASN A 207 -7.89 -32.56 11.99
CA ASN A 207 -7.46 -32.33 13.37
C ASN A 207 -8.23 -31.18 14.03
N ASP A 208 -8.07 -31.04 15.34
CA ASP A 208 -8.77 -30.02 16.14
C ASP A 208 -8.47 -28.59 15.68
N LEU A 209 -7.30 -28.36 15.05
CA LEU A 209 -6.91 -27.05 14.53
C LEU A 209 -7.58 -26.70 13.19
N ALA A 210 -8.14 -27.66 12.45
CA ALA A 210 -8.76 -27.39 11.15
C ALA A 210 -9.96 -26.45 11.28
N GLY A 211 -10.81 -26.66 12.30
CA GLY A 211 -11.93 -25.78 12.59
C GLY A 211 -11.49 -24.37 13.02
N ASP A 212 -10.36 -24.26 13.71
CA ASP A 212 -9.78 -22.97 14.09
C ASP A 212 -9.20 -22.24 12.88
N ALA A 213 -8.48 -22.95 12.01
CA ALA A 213 -7.95 -22.41 10.76
C ALA A 213 -9.08 -21.85 9.88
N GLN A 214 -10.16 -22.61 9.69
CA GLN A 214 -11.33 -22.18 8.93
C GLN A 214 -11.93 -20.87 9.47
N ARG A 215 -12.05 -20.75 10.80
CA ARG A 215 -12.57 -19.52 11.42
C ARG A 215 -11.68 -18.31 11.12
N VAL A 216 -10.36 -18.47 11.21
CA VAL A 216 -9.39 -17.40 10.91
C VAL A 216 -9.43 -17.02 9.42
N VAL A 217 -9.44 -18.01 8.52
CA VAL A 217 -9.55 -17.81 7.07
C VAL A 217 -10.82 -17.01 6.74
N THR A 218 -11.97 -17.46 7.25
CA THR A 218 -13.26 -16.79 7.03
C THR A 218 -13.26 -15.34 7.54
N GLU A 219 -12.61 -15.06 8.68
CA GLU A 219 -12.46 -13.71 9.24
C GLU A 219 -11.67 -12.79 8.29
N ILE A 220 -10.55 -13.30 7.78
CA ILE A 220 -9.67 -12.58 6.85
C ILE A 220 -10.40 -12.32 5.53
N ASP A 221 -11.06 -13.34 4.97
CA ASP A 221 -11.78 -13.22 3.69
C ASP A 221 -12.89 -12.18 3.73
N ARG A 222 -13.67 -12.16 4.82
CA ARG A 222 -14.69 -11.12 5.03
C ARG A 222 -14.10 -9.72 5.10
N THR A 223 -12.88 -9.59 5.61
CA THR A 223 -12.18 -8.30 5.69
C THR A 223 -11.71 -7.87 4.30
N LEU A 224 -11.11 -8.78 3.54
CA LEU A 224 -10.69 -8.51 2.15
C LEU A 224 -11.89 -8.18 1.25
N GLU A 225 -13.00 -8.88 1.40
CA GLU A 225 -14.24 -8.61 0.64
C GLU A 225 -14.80 -7.21 0.93
N ARG A 226 -14.73 -6.74 2.18
CA ARG A 226 -15.09 -5.36 2.54
C ARG A 226 -14.13 -4.34 1.91
N ASP A 227 -12.83 -4.64 1.89
CA ASP A 227 -11.83 -3.77 1.26
C ASP A 227 -12.01 -3.71 -0.28
N ARG A 228 -12.57 -4.75 -0.91
CA ARG A 228 -12.95 -4.72 -2.33
C ARG A 228 -14.13 -3.80 -2.62
N SER A 229 -15.12 -3.78 -1.74
CA SER A 229 -16.41 -3.10 -1.96
C SER A 229 -16.45 -1.66 -1.44
N GLY A 230 -15.50 -1.25 -0.60
CA GLY A 230 -15.43 0.10 -0.05
C GLY A 230 -14.91 1.16 -1.03
N SER A 231 -15.07 2.45 -0.65
CA SER A 231 -14.42 3.62 -1.29
C SER A 231 -12.88 3.62 -1.19
N ALA A 232 -12.31 2.48 -0.79
CA ALA A 232 -10.90 2.22 -0.55
C ALA A 232 -10.21 1.58 -1.76
N PHE A 233 -10.84 1.60 -2.94
CA PHE A 233 -10.18 1.20 -4.19
C PHE A 233 -8.88 2.01 -4.33
N ARG A 234 -7.76 1.35 -4.00
CA ARG A 234 -6.44 1.97 -4.04
C ARG A 234 -6.18 2.33 -5.49
N ARG A 235 -5.84 3.59 -5.75
CA ARG A 235 -5.49 4.06 -7.08
C ARG A 235 -3.99 4.07 -7.22
N PHE A 236 -3.49 3.55 -8.33
CA PHE A 236 -2.09 3.73 -8.67
C PHE A 236 -1.78 5.21 -8.81
N ALA A 237 -0.66 5.66 -8.27
CA ALA A 237 -0.23 7.03 -8.44
C ALA A 237 1.29 7.13 -8.54
N ILE A 238 1.75 7.94 -9.49
CA ILE A 238 3.15 8.31 -9.62
C ILE A 238 3.33 9.67 -8.97
N VAL A 239 4.28 9.75 -8.04
CA VAL A 239 4.58 10.96 -7.27
C VAL A 239 5.97 11.46 -7.63
N SER A 240 6.07 12.75 -7.95
CA SER A 240 7.36 13.46 -8.08
C SER A 240 7.26 14.81 -7.37
N GLY A 241 7.98 14.94 -6.26
CA GLY A 241 7.83 16.10 -5.37
C GLY A 241 6.40 16.23 -4.84
N THR A 242 5.72 17.32 -5.17
CA THR A 242 4.32 17.56 -4.80
C THR A 242 3.32 17.15 -5.89
N ASN A 243 3.81 16.75 -7.06
CA ASN A 243 2.97 16.40 -8.20
C ASN A 243 2.59 14.93 -8.09
N VAL A 244 1.29 14.66 -8.21
CA VAL A 244 0.72 13.31 -8.11
C VAL A 244 -0.12 13.08 -9.35
N TYR A 245 0.15 11.99 -10.06
CA TYR A 245 -0.64 11.58 -11.21
C TYR A 245 -1.19 10.18 -11.02
N GLY A 246 -2.52 10.05 -11.05
CA GLY A 246 -3.23 8.80 -10.82
C GLY A 246 -3.83 8.16 -12.07
N GLY A 247 -3.37 8.56 -13.26
CA GLY A 247 -3.91 8.10 -14.53
C GLY A 247 -4.87 9.08 -15.21
N PRO A 248 -5.43 8.72 -16.37
CA PRO A 248 -5.35 7.39 -17.00
C PRO A 248 -3.96 7.04 -17.55
N PHE A 249 -3.53 5.80 -17.35
CA PHE A 249 -2.26 5.29 -17.89
C PHE A 249 -2.50 4.60 -19.23
N THR A 250 -1.52 4.67 -20.13
CA THR A 250 -1.55 3.88 -21.37
C THR A 250 -1.02 2.48 -21.09
N PRO A 251 -1.39 1.47 -21.89
CA PRO A 251 -0.93 0.10 -21.69
C PRO A 251 0.60 -0.03 -21.60
N ASP A 252 1.31 0.60 -22.52
CA ASP A 252 2.77 0.58 -22.58
C ASP A 252 3.45 1.32 -21.41
N GLU A 253 2.81 2.34 -20.83
CA GLU A 253 3.28 2.91 -19.56
C GLU A 253 3.18 1.91 -18.43
N LEU A 254 2.02 1.28 -18.24
CA LEU A 254 1.86 0.28 -17.17
C LEU A 254 2.82 -0.90 -17.39
N ALA A 255 3.00 -1.32 -18.64
CA ALA A 255 3.97 -2.34 -19.02
C ALA A 255 5.40 -1.97 -18.61
N SER A 256 5.83 -0.73 -18.86
CA SER A 256 7.16 -0.25 -18.46
C SER A 256 7.34 -0.15 -16.94
N LEU A 257 6.25 -0.03 -16.19
CA LEU A 257 6.25 0.18 -14.73
C LEU A 257 6.09 -1.12 -13.93
N PHE A 258 5.86 -2.26 -14.58
CA PHE A 258 5.65 -3.55 -13.92
C PHE A 258 6.76 -3.90 -12.93
N TRP A 259 8.00 -3.89 -13.42
CA TRP A 259 9.17 -4.28 -12.62
C TRP A 259 9.39 -3.34 -11.43
N ALA A 260 9.32 -2.03 -11.66
CA ALA A 260 9.52 -1.03 -10.61
C ALA A 260 8.43 -1.13 -9.53
N THR A 261 7.18 -1.38 -9.93
CA THR A 261 6.06 -1.45 -8.99
C THR A 261 6.04 -2.76 -8.22
N GLN A 262 6.45 -3.88 -8.84
CA GLN A 262 6.59 -5.16 -8.14
C GLN A 262 7.59 -5.08 -6.96
N GLN A 263 8.59 -4.21 -7.06
CA GLN A 263 9.58 -3.99 -6.01
C GLN A 263 9.22 -2.86 -5.03
N ASP A 264 8.11 -2.15 -5.26
CA ASP A 264 7.67 -1.08 -4.36
C ASP A 264 7.36 -1.67 -2.98
N LYS A 265 7.87 -1.05 -1.91
CA LYS A 265 7.61 -1.50 -0.53
C LYS A 265 6.20 -1.14 -0.07
N SER A 266 5.54 -0.20 -0.75
CA SER A 266 4.19 0.25 -0.43
C SER A 266 3.13 -0.67 -1.04
N SER A 267 2.58 -1.58 -0.23
CA SER A 267 1.46 -2.45 -0.66
C SER A 267 0.29 -1.66 -1.25
N PRO A 268 -0.13 -0.49 -0.71
CA PRO A 268 -1.20 0.30 -1.32
C PRO A 268 -0.94 0.75 -2.76
N ASN A 269 0.32 1.02 -3.12
CA ASN A 269 0.66 1.42 -4.48
C ASN A 269 0.71 0.20 -5.41
N ARG A 270 1.22 -0.94 -4.93
CA ARG A 270 1.16 -2.24 -5.65
C ARG A 270 -0.28 -2.66 -5.93
N GLU A 271 -1.16 -2.60 -4.93
CA GLU A 271 -2.61 -2.84 -5.09
C GLU A 271 -3.21 -1.91 -6.15
N GLY A 272 -2.89 -0.61 -6.07
CA GLY A 272 -3.39 0.38 -7.01
C GLY A 272 -2.94 0.12 -8.44
N PHE A 273 -1.71 -0.34 -8.64
CA PHE A 273 -1.17 -0.70 -9.94
C PHE A 273 -1.88 -1.89 -10.56
N VAL A 274 -2.11 -2.95 -9.77
CA VAL A 274 -2.88 -4.12 -10.20
C VAL A 274 -4.29 -3.72 -10.61
N ASN A 275 -4.93 -2.83 -9.84
CA ASN A 275 -6.22 -2.25 -10.17
C ASN A 275 -6.19 -1.48 -11.50
N ALA A 276 -5.18 -0.65 -11.73
CA ALA A 276 -5.04 0.10 -13.00
C ALA A 276 -4.91 -0.84 -14.21
N ILE A 277 -4.17 -1.94 -14.07
CA ILE A 277 -4.09 -2.99 -15.11
C ILE A 277 -5.43 -3.70 -15.30
N HIS A 278 -6.10 -4.04 -14.20
CA HIS A 278 -7.41 -4.70 -14.23
C HIS A 278 -8.47 -3.85 -14.95
N GLU A 279 -8.40 -2.53 -14.81
CA GLU A 279 -9.29 -1.58 -15.49
C GLU A 279 -9.05 -1.50 -17.00
N LEU A 280 -7.83 -1.77 -17.49
CA LEU A 280 -7.56 -1.79 -18.94
C LEU A 280 -8.27 -2.93 -19.67
N LYS A 281 -8.68 -4.00 -18.96
CA LYS A 281 -9.33 -5.19 -19.53
C LYS A 281 -8.55 -5.83 -20.69
N GLN A 282 -7.23 -5.76 -20.61
CA GLN A 282 -6.32 -6.25 -21.65
C GLN A 282 -5.67 -7.58 -21.23
N PRO A 283 -6.06 -8.73 -21.84
CA PRO A 283 -5.57 -10.06 -21.44
C PRO A 283 -4.07 -10.25 -21.60
N MET A 284 -3.42 -9.44 -22.44
CA MET A 284 -1.98 -9.46 -22.67
C MET A 284 -1.13 -9.18 -21.42
N PHE A 285 -1.71 -8.57 -20.38
CA PHE A 285 -1.04 -8.36 -19.10
C PHE A 285 -1.01 -9.60 -18.20
N LEU A 286 -1.71 -10.69 -18.57
CA LEU A 286 -1.79 -11.89 -17.74
C LEU A 286 -0.41 -12.46 -17.40
N ASN A 287 0.54 -12.50 -18.34
CA ASN A 287 1.89 -12.98 -18.05
C ASN A 287 2.57 -12.14 -16.95
N GLY A 288 2.50 -10.81 -17.07
CA GLY A 288 3.06 -9.90 -16.06
C GLY A 288 2.38 -10.09 -14.69
N LEU A 289 1.06 -10.21 -14.65
CA LEU A 289 0.31 -10.44 -13.40
C LEU A 289 0.64 -11.79 -12.77
N MET A 290 0.87 -12.84 -13.58
CA MET A 290 1.27 -14.16 -13.09
C MET A 290 2.68 -14.13 -12.47
N GLN A 291 3.62 -13.43 -13.10
CA GLN A 291 4.95 -13.20 -12.52
C GLN A 291 4.88 -12.36 -11.24
N PHE A 292 3.96 -11.39 -11.18
CA PHE A 292 3.70 -10.61 -9.97
C PHE A 292 3.20 -11.52 -8.85
N LEU A 293 2.13 -12.29 -9.10
CA LEU A 293 1.50 -13.18 -8.11
C LEU A 293 2.47 -14.22 -7.55
N THR A 294 3.31 -14.80 -8.40
CA THR A 294 4.26 -15.85 -7.99
C THR A 294 5.29 -15.36 -6.96
N ASN A 295 5.61 -14.06 -6.99
CA ASN A 295 6.61 -13.46 -6.10
C ASN A 295 5.99 -12.62 -4.97
N GLU A 296 4.66 -12.51 -4.91
CA GLU A 296 4.00 -11.66 -3.92
C GLU A 296 4.01 -12.31 -2.52
N THR A 297 4.06 -11.45 -1.51
CA THR A 297 4.11 -11.82 -0.09
C THR A 297 3.01 -11.15 0.73
N ASP A 298 2.39 -10.12 0.18
CA ASP A 298 1.28 -9.39 0.78
C ASP A 298 -0.06 -9.95 0.27
N LEU A 299 -0.90 -10.38 1.21
CA LEU A 299 -2.20 -10.98 0.93
C LEU A 299 -3.16 -10.01 0.25
N THR A 300 -3.12 -8.70 0.57
CA THR A 300 -4.03 -7.74 -0.07
C THR A 300 -3.68 -7.54 -1.54
N VAL A 301 -2.38 -7.49 -1.86
CA VAL A 301 -1.91 -7.40 -3.25
C VAL A 301 -2.22 -8.69 -4.00
N ALA A 302 -1.97 -9.84 -3.37
CA ALA A 302 -2.27 -11.14 -3.95
C ALA A 302 -3.77 -11.31 -4.25
N ASP A 303 -4.64 -10.82 -3.38
CA ASP A 303 -6.08 -10.81 -3.61
C ASP A 303 -6.46 -10.00 -4.87
N ARG A 304 -5.93 -8.78 -5.00
CA ARG A 304 -6.14 -7.95 -6.21
C ARG A 304 -5.62 -8.65 -7.46
N LEU A 305 -4.46 -9.31 -7.36
CA LEU A 305 -3.87 -10.06 -8.47
C LEU A 305 -4.78 -11.23 -8.88
N THR A 306 -5.28 -12.02 -7.93
CA THR A 306 -6.22 -13.10 -8.22
C THR A 306 -7.47 -12.60 -8.93
N LEU A 307 -8.06 -11.49 -8.48
CA LEU A 307 -9.24 -10.90 -9.12
C LEU A 307 -8.95 -10.41 -10.54
N ALA A 308 -7.83 -9.71 -10.74
CA ALA A 308 -7.41 -9.22 -12.04
C ALA A 308 -7.16 -10.39 -13.00
N ILE A 309 -6.48 -11.45 -12.54
CA ILE A 309 -6.20 -12.65 -13.33
C ILE A 309 -7.50 -13.39 -13.67
N SER A 310 -8.39 -13.60 -12.69
CA SER A 310 -9.69 -14.24 -12.85
C SER A 310 -10.51 -13.58 -13.97
N ASP A 311 -10.64 -12.26 -13.92
CA ASP A 311 -11.40 -11.50 -14.92
C ASP A 311 -10.73 -11.49 -16.30
N LEU A 312 -9.42 -11.23 -16.37
CA LEU A 312 -8.68 -11.19 -17.64
C LEU A 312 -8.59 -12.57 -18.32
N ALA A 313 -8.47 -13.64 -17.52
CA ALA A 313 -8.49 -15.03 -18.00
C ALA A 313 -9.92 -15.52 -18.32
N LYS A 314 -10.95 -14.80 -17.89
CA LYS A 314 -12.35 -15.21 -17.93
C LYS A 314 -12.56 -16.59 -17.29
N GLN A 315 -11.91 -16.81 -16.16
CA GLN A 315 -11.99 -18.04 -15.38
C GLN A 315 -12.46 -17.68 -13.98
N ASP A 316 -13.38 -18.44 -13.41
CA ASP A 316 -13.80 -18.26 -12.02
C ASP A 316 -12.76 -18.89 -11.08
N PHE A 317 -11.67 -18.17 -10.87
CA PHE A 317 -10.75 -18.45 -9.79
C PHE A 317 -11.32 -17.85 -8.51
N HIS A 318 -11.51 -18.72 -7.51
CA HIS A 318 -11.81 -18.24 -6.18
C HIS A 318 -10.62 -17.39 -5.68
N PRO A 319 -10.88 -16.32 -4.90
CA PRO A 319 -9.83 -15.55 -4.28
C PRO A 319 -8.82 -16.46 -3.58
N HIS A 320 -7.53 -16.21 -3.81
CA HIS A 320 -6.41 -16.92 -3.19
C HIS A 320 -6.21 -18.38 -3.64
N ASP A 321 -6.90 -18.88 -4.67
CA ASP A 321 -6.67 -20.22 -5.25
C ASP A 321 -5.44 -20.26 -6.18
N ILE A 322 -4.26 -19.93 -5.64
CA ILE A 322 -3.03 -19.80 -6.43
C ILE A 322 -2.67 -21.09 -7.13
N GLU A 323 -2.79 -22.25 -6.47
CA GLU A 323 -2.39 -23.52 -7.06
C GLU A 323 -3.19 -23.84 -8.31
N ARG A 324 -4.49 -23.54 -8.31
CA ARG A 324 -5.32 -23.68 -9.51
C ARG A 324 -4.93 -22.66 -10.57
N ILE A 325 -4.66 -21.41 -10.17
CA ILE A 325 -4.22 -20.34 -11.09
C ILE A 325 -2.89 -20.71 -11.77
N ILE A 326 -1.89 -21.16 -11.01
CA ILE A 326 -0.57 -21.58 -11.53
C ILE A 326 -0.71 -22.80 -12.44
N ARG A 327 -1.47 -23.83 -12.03
CA ARG A 327 -1.71 -25.02 -12.88
C ARG A 327 -2.44 -24.66 -14.17
N TRP A 328 -3.43 -23.77 -14.09
CA TRP A 328 -4.10 -23.26 -15.27
C TRP A 328 -3.13 -22.50 -16.18
N TRP A 329 -2.31 -21.62 -15.62
CA TRP A 329 -1.33 -20.84 -16.37
C TRP A 329 -0.33 -21.72 -17.14
N GLN A 330 0.22 -22.77 -16.52
CA GLN A 330 1.15 -23.69 -17.17
C GLN A 330 0.61 -24.35 -18.46
N SER A 331 -0.72 -24.50 -18.57
CA SER A 331 -1.37 -25.07 -19.75
C SER A 331 -1.89 -24.01 -20.75
N HIS A 332 -1.84 -22.73 -20.38
CA HIS A 332 -2.48 -21.64 -21.12
C HIS A 332 -1.53 -20.47 -21.45
N GLU A 333 -0.31 -20.43 -20.91
CA GLU A 333 0.62 -19.31 -21.03
C GLU A 333 0.85 -18.89 -22.50
N ASN A 334 1.02 -19.86 -23.40
CA ASN A 334 1.26 -19.65 -24.83
C ASN A 334 0.12 -18.90 -25.55
N ARG A 335 -1.06 -18.75 -24.93
CA ARG A 335 -2.18 -17.97 -25.47
C ARG A 335 -2.10 -16.49 -25.12
N PHE A 336 -1.21 -16.11 -24.19
CA PHE A 336 -1.15 -14.78 -23.57
C PHE A 336 0.26 -14.16 -23.60
N THR A 337 1.17 -14.68 -24.40
CA THR A 337 2.57 -14.25 -24.53
C THR A 337 2.79 -12.97 -25.36
N ASN A 338 1.73 -12.32 -25.82
CA ASN A 338 1.81 -11.37 -26.93
C ASN A 338 1.99 -9.91 -26.51
N TRP A 339 2.19 -9.58 -25.23
CA TRP A 339 2.55 -8.20 -24.91
C TRP A 339 4.01 -7.94 -25.30
N PRO A 340 4.30 -6.94 -26.14
CA PRO A 340 5.63 -6.72 -26.73
C PRO A 340 6.60 -6.03 -25.77
N LEU A 341 6.81 -6.61 -24.58
CA LEU A 341 7.74 -6.08 -23.56
C LEU A 341 9.17 -6.02 -24.08
N SER A 342 9.58 -7.02 -24.86
CA SER A 342 10.92 -7.09 -25.44
C SER A 342 11.12 -5.95 -26.44
N GLU A 343 10.17 -5.77 -27.36
CA GLU A 343 10.20 -4.72 -28.38
C GLU A 343 10.08 -3.34 -27.74
N LEU A 344 9.25 -3.17 -26.71
CA LEU A 344 9.17 -1.91 -25.95
C LEU A 344 10.52 -1.58 -25.30
N SER A 345 11.15 -2.56 -24.64
CA SER A 345 12.45 -2.38 -23.97
C SER A 345 13.57 -2.10 -24.97
N GLN A 346 13.63 -2.85 -26.07
CA GLN A 346 14.58 -2.62 -27.17
C GLN A 346 14.36 -1.26 -27.81
N GLY A 347 13.10 -0.82 -28.00
CA GLY A 347 12.75 0.50 -28.50
C GLY A 347 13.37 1.60 -27.65
N PHE A 348 13.23 1.51 -26.32
CA PHE A 348 13.88 2.45 -25.40
C PHE A 348 15.40 2.39 -25.46
N GLU A 349 16.00 1.20 -25.46
CA GLU A 349 17.47 1.05 -25.56
C GLU A 349 18.03 1.67 -26.86
N HIS A 350 17.39 1.36 -28.00
CA HIS A 350 17.74 1.93 -29.29
C HIS A 350 17.57 3.45 -29.30
N PHE A 351 16.48 3.96 -28.71
CA PHE A 351 16.22 5.38 -28.61
C PHE A 351 17.29 6.11 -27.79
N GLU A 352 17.67 5.58 -26.63
CA GLU A 352 18.71 6.15 -25.77
C GLU A 352 20.10 6.11 -26.42
N THR A 353 20.36 5.10 -27.23
CA THR A 353 21.61 4.95 -28.00
C THR A 353 21.59 5.63 -29.37
N LEU A 354 20.57 6.47 -29.64
CA LEU A 354 20.40 7.25 -30.87
C LEU A 354 20.26 6.40 -32.16
N ARG A 355 19.92 5.12 -32.01
CA ARG A 355 19.60 4.18 -33.10
C ARG A 355 18.13 4.33 -33.50
N TYR A 356 17.78 5.50 -34.04
CA TYR A 356 16.39 5.87 -34.32
C TYR A 356 15.64 4.96 -35.31
N PRO A 357 16.26 4.40 -36.38
CA PRO A 357 15.58 3.44 -37.26
C PRO A 357 15.13 2.19 -36.51
N GLU A 358 16.00 1.61 -35.69
CA GLU A 358 15.75 0.41 -34.91
C GLU A 358 14.74 0.68 -33.78
N ALA A 359 14.84 1.85 -33.13
CA ALA A 359 13.88 2.30 -32.14
C ALA A 359 12.48 2.42 -32.73
N ALA A 360 12.34 3.12 -33.87
CA ALA A 360 11.06 3.28 -34.56
C ALA A 360 10.45 1.92 -34.92
N ASN A 361 11.23 1.02 -35.54
CA ASN A 361 10.75 -0.32 -35.89
C ASN A 361 10.26 -1.09 -34.65
N SER A 362 10.97 -1.01 -33.53
CA SER A 362 10.60 -1.70 -32.29
C SER A 362 9.27 -1.18 -31.73
N PHE A 363 9.13 0.15 -31.63
CA PHE A 363 7.86 0.76 -31.18
C PHE A 363 6.71 0.52 -32.16
N GLU A 364 6.97 0.43 -33.47
CA GLU A 364 5.94 0.05 -34.44
C GLU A 364 5.45 -1.39 -34.27
N GLN A 365 6.34 -2.33 -33.88
CA GLN A 365 5.88 -3.68 -33.52
C GLN A 365 4.97 -3.64 -32.30
N VAL A 366 5.23 -2.76 -31.33
CA VAL A 366 4.32 -2.53 -30.19
C VAL A 366 2.95 -2.07 -30.69
N LEU A 367 2.92 -1.05 -31.55
CA LEU A 367 1.67 -0.48 -32.08
C LEU A 367 0.85 -1.44 -32.94
N LYS A 368 1.51 -2.37 -33.65
CA LYS A 368 0.82 -3.42 -34.42
C LYS A 368 0.04 -4.38 -33.52
N LEU A 369 0.53 -4.62 -32.31
CA LEU A 369 -0.12 -5.51 -31.34
C LEU A 369 -1.09 -4.75 -30.43
N ASP A 370 -0.81 -3.48 -30.12
CA ASP A 370 -1.72 -2.60 -29.42
C ASP A 370 -1.70 -1.16 -29.92
N GLY A 371 -2.75 -0.81 -30.66
CA GLY A 371 -2.98 0.55 -31.13
C GLY A 371 -3.29 1.56 -30.01
N ALA A 372 -3.48 1.15 -28.76
CA ALA A 372 -3.65 2.06 -27.62
C ALA A 372 -2.33 2.44 -26.93
N ALA A 373 -1.19 1.92 -27.40
CA ALA A 373 0.15 2.21 -26.87
C ALA A 373 0.64 3.63 -27.27
N ASP A 374 -0.03 4.66 -26.75
CA ASP A 374 0.20 6.07 -27.10
C ASP A 374 1.62 6.55 -26.77
N MET A 375 2.28 5.99 -25.75
CA MET A 375 3.68 6.33 -25.45
C MET A 375 4.58 5.86 -26.60
N SER A 376 4.45 4.61 -27.02
CA SER A 376 5.19 4.01 -28.14
C SER A 376 4.91 4.75 -29.45
N ARG A 377 3.66 5.19 -29.67
CA ARG A 377 3.31 6.07 -30.80
C ARG A 377 4.08 7.38 -30.74
N ALA A 378 4.10 8.04 -29.58
CA ALA A 378 4.80 9.29 -29.41
C ALA A 378 6.31 9.14 -29.65
N PHE A 379 6.94 8.09 -29.13
CA PHE A 379 8.35 7.79 -29.40
C PHE A 379 8.62 7.49 -30.88
N THR A 380 7.75 6.74 -31.55
CA THR A 380 7.86 6.47 -32.99
C THR A 380 7.84 7.77 -33.80
N ILE A 381 6.91 8.68 -33.48
CA ILE A 381 6.83 10.01 -34.10
C ILE A 381 8.13 10.79 -33.90
N VAL A 382 8.70 10.77 -32.70
CA VAL A 382 9.98 11.43 -32.42
C VAL A 382 11.12 10.84 -33.27
N CYS A 383 11.22 9.51 -33.34
CA CYS A 383 12.21 8.85 -34.20
C CYS A 383 12.04 9.26 -35.67
N TYR A 384 10.81 9.33 -36.16
CA TYR A 384 10.52 9.77 -37.53
C TYR A 384 10.94 11.21 -37.80
N TRP A 385 10.78 12.11 -36.83
CA TRP A 385 11.34 13.46 -36.94
C TRP A 385 12.88 13.46 -37.04
N GLU A 386 13.58 12.66 -36.23
CA GLU A 386 15.04 12.56 -36.31
C GLU A 386 15.53 11.92 -37.62
N LEU A 387 14.70 11.09 -38.25
CA LEU A 387 14.98 10.47 -39.55
C LEU A 387 14.54 11.30 -40.76
N GLY A 388 13.89 12.46 -40.55
CA GLY A 388 13.32 13.27 -41.64
C GLY A 388 12.06 12.69 -42.29
N LYS A 389 11.46 11.65 -41.71
CA LYS A 389 10.22 10.98 -42.15
C LYS A 389 8.97 11.72 -41.66
N THR A 390 8.83 12.99 -42.05
CA THR A 390 7.82 13.90 -41.48
C THR A 390 6.38 13.55 -41.89
N ASN A 391 6.18 12.93 -43.06
CA ASN A 391 4.86 12.50 -43.53
C ASN A 391 4.33 11.30 -42.73
N GLU A 392 5.21 10.36 -42.42
CA GLU A 392 4.93 9.19 -41.60
C GLU A 392 4.64 9.61 -40.15
N ALA A 393 5.45 10.54 -39.62
CA ALA A 393 5.20 11.17 -38.32
C ALA A 393 3.82 11.84 -38.26
N ALA A 394 3.45 12.60 -39.29
CA ALA A 394 2.15 13.27 -39.37
C ALA A 394 0.98 12.28 -39.50
N THR A 395 1.19 11.14 -40.14
CA THR A 395 0.18 10.08 -40.26
C THR A 395 -0.10 9.46 -38.89
N LEU A 396 0.95 9.02 -38.19
CA LEU A 396 0.83 8.48 -36.84
C LEU A 396 0.21 9.50 -35.87
N ALA A 397 0.56 10.78 -35.96
CA ALA A 397 0.01 11.81 -35.08
C ALA A 397 -1.53 11.94 -35.17
N ARG A 398 -2.16 11.57 -36.29
CA ARG A 398 -3.62 11.59 -36.44
C ARG A 398 -4.32 10.41 -35.77
N GLU A 399 -3.57 9.37 -35.41
CA GLU A 399 -4.10 8.15 -34.82
C GLU A 399 -4.25 8.23 -33.29
N PHE A 400 -3.77 9.30 -32.65
CA PHE A 400 -4.09 9.54 -31.24
C PHE A 400 -5.60 9.71 -31.08
N LYS A 401 -6.20 8.87 -30.24
CA LYS A 401 -7.65 8.94 -29.95
C LYS A 401 -8.04 10.27 -29.30
N ASP A 402 -7.15 10.80 -28.45
CA ASP A 402 -7.32 12.09 -27.80
C ASP A 402 -6.10 12.98 -28.10
N SER A 403 -6.33 14.03 -28.89
CA SER A 403 -5.31 15.03 -29.22
C SER A 403 -4.86 15.87 -28.02
N ALA A 404 -5.63 15.89 -26.94
CA ALA A 404 -5.26 16.53 -25.67
C ALA A 404 -4.53 15.56 -24.73
N SER A 405 -4.31 14.30 -25.11
CA SER A 405 -3.57 13.35 -24.27
C SER A 405 -2.12 13.80 -24.09
N ARG A 406 -1.51 13.47 -22.95
CA ARG A 406 -0.13 13.88 -22.63
C ARG A 406 0.88 13.44 -23.70
N TRP A 407 0.71 12.23 -24.23
CA TRP A 407 1.61 11.66 -25.25
C TRP A 407 1.39 12.29 -26.62
N SER A 408 0.14 12.61 -26.96
CA SER A 408 -0.16 13.41 -28.15
C SER A 408 0.49 14.79 -28.05
N GLN A 409 0.28 15.50 -26.94
CA GLN A 409 0.90 16.81 -26.72
C GLN A 409 2.44 16.76 -26.72
N TRP A 410 3.04 15.70 -26.16
CA TRP A 410 4.48 15.51 -26.16
C TRP A 410 5.04 15.28 -27.58
N ALA A 411 4.36 14.46 -28.39
CA ALA A 411 4.71 14.26 -29.79
C ALA A 411 4.51 15.56 -30.62
N THR A 412 3.42 16.30 -30.37
CA THR A 412 3.18 17.61 -31.00
C THR A 412 4.29 18.60 -30.66
N ALA A 413 4.75 18.65 -29.41
CA ALA A 413 5.86 19.51 -29.03
C ALA A 413 7.12 19.22 -29.85
N LYS A 414 7.43 17.95 -30.13
CA LYS A 414 8.56 17.61 -31.01
C LYS A 414 8.39 18.22 -32.41
N SER A 415 7.21 18.10 -33.00
CA SER A 415 6.92 18.69 -34.31
C SER A 415 7.02 20.23 -34.29
N GLU A 416 6.53 20.87 -33.23
CA GLU A 416 6.63 22.32 -33.04
C GLU A 416 8.10 22.78 -32.90
N LEU A 417 8.94 22.03 -32.18
CA LEU A 417 10.39 22.29 -32.10
C LEU A 417 11.06 22.20 -33.48
N GLU A 418 10.74 21.16 -34.25
CA GLU A 418 11.38 20.95 -35.55
C GLU A 418 10.93 21.95 -36.62
N SER A 419 9.67 22.42 -36.54
CA SER A 419 9.10 23.44 -37.43
C SER A 419 9.43 24.89 -37.05
N GLY A 420 10.17 25.11 -35.95
CA GLY A 420 10.66 26.43 -35.53
C GLY A 420 9.78 27.16 -34.51
N SER A 421 8.70 26.55 -34.02
CA SER A 421 7.83 27.09 -32.96
C SER A 421 8.38 26.80 -31.55
N ILE A 422 9.65 27.16 -31.30
CA ILE A 422 10.42 26.74 -30.12
C ILE A 422 9.74 27.15 -28.79
N SER A 423 9.28 28.39 -28.66
CA SER A 423 8.69 28.89 -27.41
C SER A 423 7.39 28.17 -27.05
N ASN A 424 6.51 27.91 -28.04
CA ASN A 424 5.25 27.20 -27.84
C ASN A 424 5.49 25.75 -27.41
N ALA A 425 6.41 25.07 -28.09
CA ALA A 425 6.79 23.70 -27.74
C ALA A 425 7.38 23.63 -26.32
N THR A 426 8.23 24.60 -25.96
CA THR A 426 8.84 24.68 -24.64
C THR A 426 7.79 24.87 -23.54
N LEU A 427 6.83 25.78 -23.74
CA LEU A 427 5.70 25.99 -22.83
C LEU A 427 4.87 24.71 -22.65
N ARG A 428 4.58 24.01 -23.75
CA ARG A 428 3.83 22.75 -23.75
C ARG A 428 4.56 21.66 -22.97
N LEU A 429 5.84 21.44 -23.25
CA LEU A 429 6.66 20.44 -22.56
C LEU A 429 6.79 20.75 -21.06
N ALA A 430 6.94 22.02 -20.68
CA ALA A 430 6.98 22.42 -19.28
C ALA A 430 5.66 22.11 -18.57
N GLY A 431 4.52 22.44 -19.21
CA GLY A 431 3.19 22.11 -18.68
C GLY A 431 2.97 20.61 -18.51
N ILE A 432 3.37 19.81 -19.50
CA ILE A 432 3.30 18.35 -19.44
C ILE A 432 4.14 17.81 -18.28
N ARG A 433 5.40 18.24 -18.15
CA ARG A 433 6.28 17.77 -17.07
C ARG A 433 5.73 18.11 -15.69
N THR A 434 5.16 19.31 -15.51
CA THR A 434 4.58 19.71 -14.23
C THR A 434 3.33 18.88 -13.90
N ASN A 435 2.46 18.64 -14.87
CA ASN A 435 1.18 17.96 -14.62
C ASN A 435 1.30 16.44 -14.60
N PHE A 436 2.33 15.87 -15.24
CA PHE A 436 2.49 14.42 -15.43
C PHE A 436 3.91 13.98 -15.01
N PRO A 437 4.12 13.61 -13.73
CA PRO A 437 5.39 13.12 -13.19
C PRO A 437 6.10 12.07 -14.04
N ILE A 438 5.33 11.16 -14.66
CA ILE A 438 5.83 10.09 -15.54
C ILE A 438 6.64 10.61 -16.73
N MET A 439 6.44 11.87 -17.13
CA MET A 439 7.11 12.47 -18.28
C MET A 439 8.54 12.95 -17.95
N SER A 440 8.88 13.04 -16.67
CA SER A 440 10.16 13.61 -16.21
C SER A 440 11.41 12.86 -16.74
N PRO A 441 11.46 11.51 -16.75
CA PRO A 441 12.63 10.79 -17.24
C PRO A 441 12.92 11.01 -18.74
N PHE A 442 11.91 11.40 -19.51
CA PHE A 442 11.97 11.53 -20.96
C PHE A 442 12.33 12.93 -21.47
N LEU A 443 12.43 13.91 -20.56
CA LEU A 443 12.76 15.31 -20.87
C LEU A 443 14.00 15.76 -20.07
N LYS A 444 15.18 15.57 -20.66
CA LYS A 444 16.49 15.86 -20.06
C LYS A 444 17.26 16.91 -20.85
N GLU A 445 17.79 17.90 -20.15
CA GLU A 445 18.72 18.88 -20.71
C GLU A 445 19.98 18.17 -21.23
N GLY A 446 20.46 18.58 -22.40
CA GLY A 446 21.56 17.91 -23.11
C GLY A 446 21.15 16.67 -23.94
N SER A 447 19.88 16.25 -23.91
CA SER A 447 19.40 15.20 -24.81
C SER A 447 19.46 15.66 -26.27
N PRO A 448 20.04 14.87 -27.21
CA PRO A 448 20.08 15.20 -28.63
C PRO A 448 18.68 15.41 -29.23
N VAL A 449 17.69 14.64 -28.77
CA VAL A 449 16.29 14.73 -29.23
C VAL A 449 15.65 16.06 -28.87
N TRP A 450 16.00 16.61 -27.71
CA TRP A 450 15.41 17.84 -27.16
C TRP A 450 16.36 19.04 -27.28
N ARG A 451 17.30 18.99 -28.23
CA ARG A 451 18.34 20.02 -28.44
C ARG A 451 17.80 21.42 -28.75
N LYS A 452 16.58 21.52 -29.30
CA LYS A 452 15.92 22.79 -29.67
C LYS A 452 15.08 23.40 -28.56
N VAL A 453 14.91 22.72 -27.42
CA VAL A 453 14.14 23.25 -26.28
C VAL A 453 14.86 24.49 -25.73
N ASP A 454 14.10 25.55 -25.44
CA ASP A 454 14.61 26.68 -24.66
C ASP A 454 14.69 26.26 -23.18
N TRP A 455 15.82 25.65 -22.81
CA TRP A 455 16.06 25.16 -21.46
C TRP A 455 15.98 26.25 -20.37
N PRO A 456 16.51 27.47 -20.57
CA PRO A 456 16.28 28.57 -19.64
C PRO A 456 14.80 28.85 -19.36
N LEU A 457 13.97 28.94 -20.41
CA LEU A 457 12.52 29.13 -20.25
C LEU A 457 11.87 27.91 -19.59
N PHE A 458 12.19 26.71 -20.04
CA PHE A 458 11.68 25.45 -19.51
C PHE A 458 11.93 25.31 -18.00
N ASN A 459 13.17 25.54 -17.57
CA ASN A 459 13.59 25.47 -16.17
C ASN A 459 12.88 26.55 -15.34
N LYS A 460 12.74 27.78 -15.86
CA LYS A 460 11.95 28.82 -15.20
C LYS A 460 10.51 28.38 -14.99
N LEU A 461 9.85 27.82 -16.00
CA LEU A 461 8.43 27.42 -15.95
C LEU A 461 8.19 26.23 -15.00
N THR A 462 9.09 25.27 -14.98
CA THR A 462 8.96 24.06 -14.14
C THR A 462 9.31 24.31 -12.67
N VAL A 463 10.12 25.34 -12.37
CA VAL A 463 10.41 25.81 -11.01
C VAL A 463 9.32 26.76 -10.48
N THR A 464 8.74 27.60 -11.34
CA THR A 464 7.75 28.63 -10.92
C THR A 464 6.32 28.12 -10.76
N THR A 465 6.00 26.89 -11.13
CA THR A 465 4.72 26.26 -10.80
C THR A 465 4.67 25.82 -9.33
N LYS A 466 4.56 26.80 -8.42
CA LYS A 466 4.05 26.69 -7.03
C LYS A 466 3.66 28.07 -6.49
N PRO A 467 2.48 28.17 -5.88
CA PRO A 467 2.35 28.60 -4.49
C PRO A 467 2.37 27.42 -3.53
#